data_AF-A0AA95HMM5-F1
#
_entry.id   AF-A0AA95HMM5-F1
#
_cell.length_a   1.000
_cell.length_b   1.000
_cell.length_c   1.000
_cell.angle_alpha   90.00
_cell.angle_beta   90.00
_cell.angle_gamma   90.00
#
_symmetry.space_group_name_H-M   'P 1'
#
loop_
_entity.id
_entity.type
_entity.pdbx_description
1 polymer ?
#
loop_
_entity_poly.entity_id
_entity_poly.type
_entity_poly.pdbx_seq_one_letter_code
_entity_poly.pdbx_strand_id
1 'polypeptide(L)'
;MEKKDNAKYNVLLTLKGNENRYAKLLYKQYSSLKTITFGGLLSYEEVYEKYNKIDCLIFPSKLETWGLPISEFMAFDKPMLIADLPYAHETAAGAKYVAFFNPDTPKMLADRMSEVINGDLFNFSSVPLVNIELPHVTSWKMLFDKLLVDND
;
A
#
# COMPACT_ATOMS: atom_id res chain seq x y z
N MET A 1 -14.67 -2.75 -25.77
CA MET A 1 -16.08 -2.45 -25.45
C MET A 1 -16.52 -3.42 -24.36
N GLU A 2 -16.40 -3.05 -23.09
CA GLU A 2 -16.92 -3.90 -22.00
C GLU A 2 -18.21 -3.31 -21.46
N LYS A 3 -19.31 -3.99 -21.80
CA LYS A 3 -20.60 -3.91 -21.12
C LYS A 3 -20.48 -4.65 -19.79
N LYS A 4 -20.75 -3.98 -18.67
CA LYS A 4 -21.57 -4.47 -17.54
C LYS A 4 -21.67 -3.41 -16.44
N ASP A 5 -22.89 -2.97 -16.17
CA ASP A 5 -23.28 -1.98 -15.15
C ASP A 5 -23.26 -2.52 -13.70
N ASN A 6 -22.55 -3.62 -13.40
CA ASN A 6 -22.46 -4.20 -12.05
C ASN A 6 -21.02 -4.61 -11.73
N ALA A 7 -20.10 -3.64 -11.69
CA ALA A 7 -18.77 -3.93 -11.20
C ALA A 7 -18.81 -4.21 -9.69
N LYS A 8 -18.27 -5.36 -9.25
CA LYS A 8 -18.19 -5.75 -7.84
C LYS A 8 -17.14 -4.98 -7.03
N TYR A 9 -16.40 -4.07 -7.66
CA TYR A 9 -15.28 -3.39 -7.05
C TYR A 9 -15.11 -1.97 -7.60
N ASN A 10 -14.39 -1.15 -6.83
CA ASN A 10 -13.91 0.16 -7.25
C ASN A 10 -12.48 0.34 -6.75
N VAL A 11 -11.61 0.90 -7.59
CA VAL A 11 -10.23 1.25 -7.27
C VAL A 11 -10.14 2.76 -7.11
N LEU A 12 -9.91 3.20 -5.86
CA LEU A 12 -9.64 4.59 -5.54
C LEU A 12 -8.14 4.88 -5.76
N LEU A 13 -7.84 5.76 -6.70
CA LEU A 13 -6.51 6.32 -6.90
C LEU A 13 -6.46 7.71 -6.26
N THR A 14 -5.56 7.94 -5.30
CA THR A 14 -5.33 9.26 -4.68
C THR A 14 -4.52 10.19 -5.59
N LEU A 15 -4.99 10.31 -6.84
CA LEU A 15 -4.47 11.15 -7.89
C LEU A 15 -5.62 12.05 -8.37
N LYS A 16 -5.34 13.32 -8.62
CA LYS A 16 -6.25 14.31 -9.20
C LYS A 16 -6.25 14.22 -10.73
N GLY A 17 -5.15 13.77 -11.32
CA GLY A 17 -5.02 13.60 -12.77
C GLY A 17 -4.51 14.83 -13.50
N ASN A 18 -4.00 15.83 -12.78
CA ASN A 18 -3.47 17.07 -13.36
C ASN A 18 -2.14 17.55 -12.77
N GLU A 19 -1.58 16.84 -11.80
CA GLU A 19 -0.39 17.19 -11.03
C GLU A 19 0.87 17.24 -11.90
N ASN A 20 0.99 16.29 -12.81
CA ASN A 20 2.12 16.19 -13.73
C ASN A 20 1.70 15.54 -15.06
N ARG A 21 2.64 15.47 -16.02
CA ARG A 21 2.37 14.89 -17.35
C ARG A 21 1.90 13.45 -17.27
N TYR A 22 2.45 12.65 -16.35
CA TYR A 22 2.10 11.24 -16.20
C TYR A 22 0.70 11.08 -15.60
N ALA A 23 0.35 11.84 -14.56
CA ALA A 23 -1.00 11.85 -13.98
C ALA A 23 -2.07 12.23 -15.01
N LYS A 24 -1.79 13.20 -15.89
CA LYS A 24 -2.68 13.58 -17.01
C LYS A 24 -2.88 12.44 -18.01
N LEU A 25 -1.83 11.67 -18.30
CA LEU A 25 -1.93 10.49 -19.17
C LEU A 25 -2.82 9.43 -18.55
N LEU A 26 -2.59 9.10 -17.27
CA LEU A 26 -3.41 8.13 -16.53
C LEU A 26 -4.88 8.55 -16.48
N TYR A 27 -5.15 9.82 -16.14
CA TYR A 27 -6.51 10.33 -16.09
C TYR A 27 -7.18 10.26 -17.47
N LYS A 28 -6.50 10.69 -18.54
CA LYS A 28 -7.04 10.62 -19.90
C LYS A 28 -7.36 9.18 -20.32
N GLN A 29 -6.52 8.23 -19.92
CA GLN A 29 -6.66 6.84 -20.32
C GLN A 29 -7.74 6.09 -19.53
N TYR A 30 -7.91 6.42 -18.25
CA TYR A 30 -8.68 5.58 -17.33
C TYR A 30 -9.87 6.26 -16.64
N SER A 31 -10.05 7.58 -16.76
CA SER A 31 -11.16 8.31 -16.10
C SER A 31 -12.55 7.91 -16.57
N SER A 32 -12.68 7.31 -17.76
CA SER A 32 -13.97 6.81 -18.28
C SER A 32 -14.35 5.43 -17.73
N LEU A 33 -13.45 4.75 -17.01
CA LEU A 33 -13.73 3.47 -16.40
C LEU A 33 -14.54 3.65 -15.11
N LYS A 34 -15.74 3.07 -15.05
CA LYS A 34 -16.63 3.15 -13.88
C LYS A 34 -16.03 2.53 -12.60
N THR A 35 -15.03 1.66 -12.77
CA THR A 35 -14.35 0.96 -11.68
C THR A 35 -13.14 1.72 -11.14
N ILE A 36 -12.79 2.87 -11.70
CA ILE A 36 -11.66 3.68 -11.23
C ILE A 36 -12.16 5.04 -10.80
N THR A 37 -11.77 5.45 -9.60
CA THR A 37 -12.10 6.76 -9.04
C THR A 37 -10.82 7.52 -8.73
N PHE A 38 -10.71 8.74 -9.25
CA PHE A 38 -9.61 9.67 -8.98
C PHE A 38 -9.99 10.54 -7.80
N GLY A 39 -9.42 10.24 -6.62
CA GLY A 39 -9.73 10.90 -5.34
C GLY A 39 -8.96 12.18 -5.06
N GLY A 40 -7.92 12.50 -5.86
CA GLY A 40 -7.10 13.67 -5.61
C GLY A 40 -6.23 13.56 -4.35
N LEU A 41 -5.76 14.73 -3.91
CA LEU A 41 -5.07 14.89 -2.63
C LEU A 41 -6.10 14.82 -1.50
N LEU A 42 -5.78 14.04 -0.48
CA LEU A 42 -6.60 13.84 0.71
C LEU A 42 -5.86 14.42 1.93
N SER A 43 -6.61 14.98 2.88
CA SER A 43 -6.08 15.30 4.21
C SER A 43 -5.76 14.03 4.99
N TYR A 44 -5.01 14.17 6.09
CA TYR A 44 -4.71 13.05 6.97
C TYR A 44 -5.99 12.38 7.52
N GLU A 45 -6.96 13.19 7.93
CA GLU A 45 -8.25 12.72 8.44
C GLU A 45 -9.04 11.97 7.35
N GLU A 46 -9.04 12.51 6.12
CA GLU A 46 -9.69 11.85 5.00
C GLU A 46 -9.04 10.50 4.67
N VAL A 47 -7.71 10.41 4.67
CA VAL A 47 -6.99 9.13 4.47
C VAL A 47 -7.40 8.12 5.52
N TYR A 48 -7.41 8.51 6.80
CA TYR A 48 -7.80 7.63 7.90
C TYR A 48 -9.25 7.13 7.74
N GLU A 49 -10.19 8.02 7.44
CA GLU A 49 -11.58 7.65 7.17
C GLU A 49 -11.71 6.71 5.97
N LYS A 50 -10.91 6.91 4.92
CA LYS A 50 -10.91 6.05 3.73
C LYS A 50 -10.34 4.68 4.06
N TYR A 51 -9.23 4.59 4.78
CA TYR A 51 -8.67 3.32 5.23
C TYR A 51 -9.67 2.49 6.03
N ASN A 52 -10.49 3.14 6.87
CA ASN A 52 -11.56 2.45 7.57
C ASN A 52 -12.67 1.91 6.64
N LYS A 53 -12.89 2.52 5.46
CA LYS A 53 -13.96 2.16 4.52
C LYS A 53 -13.54 1.24 3.37
N ILE A 54 -12.27 1.25 2.97
CA ILE A 54 -11.78 0.38 1.89
C ILE A 54 -11.51 -1.04 2.40
N ASP A 55 -11.61 -2.03 1.52
CA ASP A 55 -11.44 -3.45 1.86
C ASP A 55 -9.98 -3.91 1.74
N CYS A 56 -9.19 -3.26 0.90
CA CYS A 56 -7.82 -3.68 0.59
C CYS A 56 -6.95 -2.49 0.17
N LEU A 57 -5.69 -2.47 0.61
CA LEU A 57 -4.67 -1.57 0.09
C LEU A 57 -3.94 -2.22 -1.10
N ILE A 58 -3.62 -1.45 -2.13
CA ILE A 58 -2.71 -1.85 -3.22
C ILE A 58 -1.51 -0.92 -3.19
N PHE A 59 -0.31 -1.47 -2.98
CA PHE A 59 0.93 -0.71 -2.91
C PHE A 59 1.97 -1.26 -3.92
N PRO A 60 1.94 -0.78 -5.18
CA PRO A 60 2.76 -1.31 -6.27
C PRO A 60 4.10 -0.57 -6.47
N SER A 61 4.53 0.26 -5.51
CA SER A 61 5.74 1.07 -5.67
C SER A 61 6.98 0.19 -5.88
N LYS A 62 7.81 0.53 -6.87
CA LYS A 62 9.05 -0.19 -7.17
C LYS A 62 10.28 0.36 -6.45
N LEU A 63 10.19 1.61 -5.98
CA LEU A 63 11.30 2.32 -5.37
C LEU A 63 10.76 3.15 -4.20
N GLU A 64 11.06 2.70 -2.99
CA GLU A 64 10.68 3.33 -1.73
C GLU A 64 11.76 3.07 -0.71
N THR A 65 11.85 3.95 0.28
CA THR A 65 12.68 3.70 1.47
C THR A 65 11.90 2.91 2.54
N TRP A 66 10.59 3.16 2.68
CA TRP A 66 9.74 2.52 3.69
C TRP A 66 8.34 2.22 3.10
N GLY A 67 7.66 3.23 2.58
CA GLY A 67 6.28 3.06 2.10
C GLY A 67 5.30 3.25 3.25
N LEU A 68 5.24 4.49 3.75
CA LEU A 68 4.34 4.92 4.84
C LEU A 68 2.89 4.41 4.73
N PRO A 69 2.26 4.36 3.54
CA PRO A 69 0.90 3.84 3.42
C PRO A 69 0.73 2.41 3.92
N ILE A 70 1.78 1.57 3.84
CA ILE A 70 1.76 0.20 4.38
C ILE A 70 1.62 0.28 5.91
N SER A 71 2.53 0.99 6.59
CA SER A 71 2.52 1.11 8.05
C SER A 71 1.25 1.76 8.59
N GLU A 72 0.73 2.77 7.88
CA GLU A 72 -0.53 3.44 8.24
C GLU A 72 -1.73 2.49 8.12
N PHE A 73 -1.78 1.66 7.07
CA PHE A 73 -2.91 0.75 6.82
C PHE A 73 -2.89 -0.52 7.67
N MET A 74 -1.72 -0.94 8.16
CA MET A 74 -1.57 -2.10 9.05
C MET A 74 -2.45 -2.02 10.31
N ALA A 75 -2.70 -0.82 10.83
CA ALA A 75 -3.54 -0.60 12.00
C ALA A 75 -5.02 -1.01 11.81
N PHE A 76 -5.45 -1.21 10.56
CA PHE A 76 -6.83 -1.58 10.22
C PHE A 76 -7.04 -3.09 10.10
N ASP A 77 -5.98 -3.90 10.18
CA ASP A 77 -6.04 -5.37 10.05
C ASP A 77 -6.77 -5.87 8.79
N LYS A 78 -6.54 -5.20 7.66
CA LYS A 78 -7.17 -5.50 6.37
C LYS A 78 -6.17 -6.03 5.32
N PRO A 79 -6.66 -6.75 4.29
CA PRO A 79 -5.85 -7.21 3.17
C PRO A 79 -4.97 -6.12 2.53
N MET A 80 -3.72 -6.47 2.24
CA MET A 80 -2.79 -5.63 1.49
C MET A 80 -2.14 -6.42 0.35
N LEU A 81 -2.18 -5.84 -0.85
CA LEU A 81 -1.42 -6.30 -2.01
C LEU A 81 -0.18 -5.42 -2.13
N ILE A 82 1.01 -6.00 -1.91
CA ILE A 82 2.26 -5.23 -1.82
C ILE A 82 3.28 -5.77 -2.82
N ALA A 83 4.07 -4.88 -3.44
CA ALA A 83 5.19 -5.28 -4.28
C ALA A 83 6.18 -6.17 -3.51
N ASP A 84 6.59 -7.29 -4.11
CA ASP A 84 7.54 -8.24 -3.55
C ASP A 84 8.98 -7.71 -3.65
N LEU A 85 9.34 -6.79 -2.75
CA LEU A 85 10.61 -6.08 -2.72
C LEU A 85 11.14 -5.92 -1.29
N PRO A 86 12.47 -5.82 -1.07
CA PRO A 86 13.05 -5.79 0.27
C PRO A 86 12.43 -4.75 1.22
N TYR A 87 12.25 -3.50 0.76
CA TYR A 87 11.66 -2.43 1.58
C TYR A 87 10.25 -2.79 2.07
N ALA A 88 9.48 -3.50 1.25
CA ALA A 88 8.11 -3.84 1.51
C ALA A 88 8.00 -4.95 2.56
N HIS A 89 8.90 -5.94 2.53
CA HIS A 89 8.99 -6.97 3.57
C HIS A 89 9.35 -6.36 4.93
N GLU A 90 10.28 -5.42 4.96
CA GLU A 90 10.64 -4.70 6.18
C GLU A 90 9.46 -3.88 6.72
N THR A 91 8.79 -3.13 5.85
CA THR A 91 7.73 -2.21 6.25
C THR A 91 6.44 -2.92 6.64
N ALA A 92 6.14 -4.06 5.99
CA ALA A 92 4.97 -4.87 6.30
C ALA A 92 5.19 -5.82 7.50
N ALA A 93 6.36 -5.82 8.13
CA ALA A 93 6.66 -6.68 9.26
C ALA A 93 5.62 -6.57 10.39
N GLY A 94 5.00 -7.69 10.76
CA GLY A 94 3.90 -7.73 11.74
C GLY A 94 2.50 -7.55 11.15
N ALA A 95 2.35 -7.30 9.85
CA ALA A 95 1.05 -7.25 9.18
C ALA A 95 0.40 -8.64 9.13
N LYS A 96 -0.93 -8.71 9.27
CA LYS A 96 -1.67 -9.99 9.35
C LYS A 96 -2.09 -10.57 8.00
N TYR A 97 -2.44 -9.71 7.05
CA TYR A 97 -3.02 -10.12 5.77
C TYR A 97 -2.29 -9.46 4.61
N VAL A 98 -1.18 -10.07 4.19
CA VAL A 98 -0.38 -9.59 3.06
C VAL A 98 -0.28 -10.65 1.97
N ALA A 99 -0.54 -10.25 0.73
CA ALA A 99 -0.19 -11.02 -0.44
C ALA A 99 0.81 -10.21 -1.28
N PHE A 100 2.02 -10.74 -1.42
CA PHE A 100 3.05 -10.13 -2.24
C PHE A 100 2.86 -10.45 -3.73
N PHE A 101 3.27 -9.53 -4.60
CA PHE A 101 3.27 -9.75 -6.05
C PHE A 101 4.51 -9.16 -6.71
N ASN A 102 4.98 -9.81 -7.79
CA ASN A 102 6.06 -9.28 -8.60
C ASN A 102 5.61 -7.99 -9.31
N PRO A 103 6.24 -6.83 -9.05
CA PRO A 103 5.80 -5.55 -9.60
C PRO A 103 6.08 -5.38 -11.10
N ASP A 104 6.83 -6.29 -11.72
CA ASP A 104 7.02 -6.39 -13.16
C ASP A 104 5.98 -7.28 -13.85
N THR A 105 5.07 -7.89 -13.08
CA THR A 105 4.02 -8.79 -13.59
C THR A 105 2.63 -8.23 -13.29
N PRO A 106 2.09 -7.29 -14.09
CA PRO A 106 0.75 -6.72 -13.88
C PRO A 106 -0.37 -7.77 -13.79
N LYS A 107 -0.21 -8.90 -14.48
CA LYS A 107 -1.13 -10.03 -14.43
C LYS A 107 -1.24 -10.63 -13.02
N MET A 108 -0.12 -10.74 -12.30
CA MET A 108 -0.11 -11.27 -10.94
C MET A 108 -0.88 -10.35 -9.99
N LEU A 109 -0.70 -9.03 -10.10
CA LEU A 109 -1.51 -8.08 -9.34
C LEU A 109 -3.01 -8.22 -9.68
N ALA A 110 -3.36 -8.35 -10.96
CA ALA A 110 -4.76 -8.53 -11.36
C ALA A 110 -5.37 -9.83 -10.79
N ASP A 111 -4.60 -10.92 -10.74
CA ASP A 111 -5.03 -12.19 -10.15
C ASP A 111 -5.23 -12.05 -8.64
N ARG A 112 -4.30 -11.40 -7.92
CA ARG A 112 -4.44 -11.07 -6.49
C ARG A 112 -5.66 -10.17 -6.22
N MET A 113 -5.91 -9.17 -7.07
CA MET A 113 -7.11 -8.34 -6.96
C MET A 113 -8.39 -9.17 -7.14
N SER A 114 -8.40 -10.12 -8.09
CA SER A 114 -9.53 -11.01 -8.31
C SER A 114 -9.81 -11.89 -7.09
N GLU A 115 -8.77 -12.40 -6.43
CA GLU A 115 -8.89 -13.17 -5.18
C GLU A 115 -9.61 -12.33 -4.10
N VAL A 116 -9.13 -11.10 -3.84
CA VAL A 116 -9.75 -10.16 -2.88
C VAL A 116 -11.22 -9.87 -3.23
N ILE A 117 -11.52 -9.59 -4.50
CA ILE A 117 -12.89 -9.29 -4.97
C ILE A 117 -13.85 -10.46 -4.71
N ASN A 118 -13.34 -11.69 -4.72
CA ASN A 118 -14.13 -12.89 -4.48
C ASN A 118 -14.10 -13.34 -3.01
N GLY A 119 -13.41 -12.62 -2.13
CA GLY A 119 -13.25 -12.98 -0.72
C GLY A 119 -12.31 -14.18 -0.50
N ASP A 120 -11.47 -14.49 -1.48
CA ASP A 120 -10.45 -15.54 -1.37
C ASP A 120 -9.16 -14.92 -0.81
N LEU A 121 -8.80 -15.32 0.41
CA LEU A 121 -7.58 -14.87 1.08
C LEU A 121 -6.53 -15.99 1.20
N PHE A 122 -6.62 -17.05 0.39
CA PHE A 122 -5.69 -18.18 0.46
C PHE A 122 -4.22 -17.80 0.30
N ASN A 123 -3.91 -16.83 -0.57
CA ASN A 123 -2.54 -16.35 -0.78
C ASN A 123 -2.09 -15.25 0.19
N PHE A 124 -2.91 -14.93 1.21
CA PHE A 124 -2.57 -13.94 2.22
C PHE A 124 -1.95 -14.62 3.43
N SER A 125 -0.88 -14.02 3.94
CA SER A 125 -0.18 -14.50 5.12
C SER A 125 0.20 -13.35 6.03
N SER A 126 0.44 -13.67 7.30
CA SER A 126 1.09 -12.73 8.20
C SER A 126 2.57 -12.59 7.85
N VAL A 127 3.09 -11.37 7.90
CA VAL A 127 4.51 -11.10 7.74
C VAL A 127 5.17 -11.18 9.12
N PRO A 128 6.21 -12.00 9.31
CA PRO A 128 6.88 -12.12 10.60
C PRO A 128 7.50 -10.77 11.00
N LEU A 129 7.59 -10.53 12.31
CA LEU A 129 8.39 -9.42 12.81
C LEU A 129 9.86 -9.64 12.42
N VAL A 130 10.50 -8.58 11.93
CA VAL A 130 11.95 -8.59 11.69
C VAL A 130 12.65 -8.46 13.03
N ASN A 131 13.52 -9.41 13.34
CA ASN A 131 14.36 -9.32 14.53
C ASN A 131 15.48 -8.32 14.27
N ILE A 132 15.42 -7.15 14.90
CA ILE A 132 16.43 -6.11 14.71
C ILE A 132 17.58 -6.36 15.70
N GLU A 133 18.74 -6.73 15.16
CA GLU A 133 19.94 -6.92 15.96
C GLU A 133 20.33 -5.63 16.71
N LEU A 134 20.89 -5.79 17.90
CA LEU A 134 21.40 -4.67 18.68
C LEU A 134 22.71 -4.14 18.08
N PRO A 135 22.97 -2.82 18.15
CA PRO A 135 22.15 -1.81 18.79
C PRO A 135 21.06 -1.25 17.85
N HIS A 136 19.81 -1.24 18.30
CA HIS A 136 18.71 -0.52 17.65
C HIS A 136 18.14 0.55 18.58
N VAL A 137 17.50 1.56 17.99
CA VAL A 137 16.84 2.65 18.69
C VAL A 137 15.44 2.86 18.11
N THR A 138 14.45 3.02 18.97
CA THR A 138 13.03 3.10 18.56
C THR A 138 12.43 4.50 18.72
N SER A 139 13.24 5.47 19.16
CA SER A 139 12.82 6.86 19.32
C SER A 139 13.96 7.82 19.09
N TRP A 140 13.64 9.06 18.74
CA TRP A 140 14.61 10.15 18.64
C TRP A 140 15.39 10.33 19.94
N LYS A 141 14.73 10.19 21.10
CA LYS A 141 15.40 10.25 22.38
C LYS A 141 16.49 9.18 22.49
N MET A 142 16.16 7.91 22.23
CA MET A 142 17.15 6.83 22.29
C MET A 142 18.27 7.00 21.25
N LEU A 143 17.95 7.50 20.06
CA LEU A 143 18.95 7.80 19.04
C LEU A 143 19.91 8.88 19.53
N PHE A 144 19.40 9.99 20.07
CA PHE A 144 20.24 11.06 20.60
C PHE A 144 21.01 10.60 21.82
N ASP A 145 20.40 9.86 22.75
CA ASP A 145 21.11 9.24 23.87
C ASP A 145 22.23 8.31 23.35
N LYS A 146 22.02 7.56 22.26
CA LYS A 146 23.04 6.68 21.68
C LYS A 146 24.18 7.44 21.01
N LEU A 147 23.86 8.50 20.26
CA LEU A 147 24.83 9.25 19.46
C LEU A 147 25.59 10.31 20.25
N LEU A 148 24.99 10.84 21.32
CA LEU A 148 25.50 11.98 22.08
C LEU A 148 26.05 11.59 23.46
N VAL A 149 25.90 10.33 23.89
CA VAL A 149 26.57 9.82 25.10
C VAL A 149 27.99 9.38 24.71
N ASP A 150 28.92 10.32 24.88
CA ASP A 150 30.39 10.26 24.97
C ASP A 150 31.21 9.86 23.73
N ASN A 151 31.63 10.88 22.96
CA ASN A 151 33.00 11.00 22.46
C ASN A 151 33.81 11.82 23.49
N ASP A 152 34.13 11.22 24.65
CA ASP A 152 35.16 11.70 25.58
C ASP A 152 36.40 10.78 25.50
#